data_AF-A0A9N8DFT1-F1
#
_entry.id   AF-A0A9N8DFT1-F1
#
_cell.length_a   1.000
_cell.length_b   1.000
_cell.length_c   1.000
_cell.angle_alpha   90.00
_cell.angle_beta   90.00
_cell.angle_gamma   90.00
#
_symmetry.space_group_name_H-M   'P 1'
#
loop_
_entity.id
_entity.type
_entity.pdbx_description
1 polymer ?
#
loop_
_entity_poly.entity_id
_entity_poly.type
_entity_poly.pdbx_seq_one_letter_code
_entity_poly.pdbx_strand_id
1 'polypeptide(L)'
;MYQNRVVYLDLEEANLSSTPGSRHPKNPTMSDFSKHAWPTESSSAATVYRKMATTTTGDYLKTRFTANIPDTAAASPTPAPTNEPTRQPTGQPTPPPTDQLTPLPSKQPTSPPTPSPTSPAPTPFPTNQPTRTLSTRQAAPLSPGDSSSNVSPIAQANSDEKNHWREKSVLDLLPWEQHAYQGLTQPGVAPKVAYDHCKPPPGIPRSCCVGSFSAGGALSDVQPHRCNAAMKEFPLLRQHALQWFEENDSHIQDTKCDVCKIVEIVLKHNISLSFLGDSMHHQIFDGFTCELYRRGYQVNVTDVRYPVTEGSIYQQPHHNKTIRIRSPHGTIGDNEAVIHYHQMYKLPSVNDGLVNITGEADVLVTSFGLHWGVDLSEDYTIQMAELFRAIRQQGRVKLLVHRETSAQHWHADGGEYSLWWPDIVAKNLSQQCQPFELTDSTAGWREQAIREAANRSGHTLVMAGPHMPTTPSGQPELVILPYFNFTSQHPMMHPRLEDRDDCTHYCSSPFVYYPLWRSLRYTLDRHFG
;
A
#
# COMPACT_ATOMS: atom_id res chain seq x y z
N MET A 1 -37.89 -47.60 7.40
CA MET A 1 -37.77 -47.85 5.95
C MET A 1 -38.12 -46.58 5.21
N TYR A 2 -37.13 -45.81 4.78
CA TYR A 2 -37.09 -45.02 3.55
C TYR A 2 -35.63 -44.60 3.39
N GLN A 3 -35.01 -45.06 2.29
CA GLN A 3 -33.59 -44.93 1.99
C GLN A 3 -33.31 -43.53 1.40
N ASN A 4 -32.37 -42.79 1.97
CA ASN A 4 -31.71 -41.69 1.27
C ASN A 4 -30.53 -42.26 0.47
N ARG A 5 -30.66 -42.27 -0.85
CA ARG A 5 -29.56 -42.52 -1.79
C ARG A 5 -28.63 -41.31 -1.77
N VAL A 6 -27.41 -41.51 -1.31
CA VAL A 6 -26.27 -40.66 -1.61
C VAL A 6 -25.70 -41.15 -2.94
N VAL A 7 -25.71 -40.29 -3.96
CA VAL A 7 -25.02 -40.54 -5.22
C VAL A 7 -23.60 -40.01 -5.06
N TYR A 8 -22.63 -40.91 -4.98
CA TYR A 8 -21.21 -40.59 -5.18
C TYR A 8 -20.96 -40.47 -6.67
N LEU A 9 -20.40 -39.36 -7.12
CA LEU A 9 -19.74 -39.26 -8.42
C LEU A 9 -18.25 -39.45 -8.16
N ASP A 10 -17.77 -40.64 -8.51
CA ASP A 10 -16.35 -40.93 -8.72
C ASP A 10 -15.85 -40.09 -9.89
N LEU A 11 -14.79 -39.31 -9.65
CA LEU A 11 -13.96 -38.76 -10.73
C LEU A 11 -12.66 -39.56 -10.74
N GLU A 12 -12.59 -40.51 -11.66
CA GLU A 12 -11.37 -41.23 -12.00
C GLU A 12 -10.29 -40.28 -12.51
N GLU A 13 -9.07 -40.55 -12.05
CA GLU A 13 -7.82 -39.96 -12.53
C GLU A 13 -7.60 -40.25 -14.01
N ALA A 14 -7.55 -39.20 -14.84
CA ALA A 14 -7.06 -39.30 -16.22
C ALA A 14 -5.62 -38.77 -16.30
N ASN A 15 -4.72 -39.73 -16.49
CA ASN A 15 -3.29 -39.57 -16.72
C ASN A 15 -2.98 -38.67 -17.93
N LEU A 16 -1.93 -37.86 -17.78
CA LEU A 16 -1.34 -36.98 -18.78
C LEU A 16 -0.75 -37.76 -19.97
N SER A 17 -1.10 -37.35 -21.20
CA SER A 17 -0.32 -37.62 -22.41
C SER A 17 -0.20 -36.33 -23.22
N SER A 18 1.04 -35.89 -23.38
CA SER A 18 1.48 -34.66 -24.04
C SER A 18 1.29 -34.68 -25.56
N THR A 19 0.67 -33.64 -26.12
CA THR A 19 0.87 -33.21 -27.52
C THR A 19 0.97 -31.68 -27.60
N PRO A 20 1.87 -31.13 -28.44
CA PRO A 20 2.17 -29.71 -28.48
C PRO A 20 1.23 -28.96 -29.45
N GLY A 21 0.44 -28.04 -28.92
CA GLY A 21 -0.47 -27.19 -29.69
C GLY A 21 -0.95 -26.00 -28.86
N SER A 22 -0.06 -25.04 -28.66
CA SER A 22 -0.26 -23.85 -27.82
C SER A 22 -1.41 -22.97 -28.33
N ARG A 23 -2.51 -22.93 -27.58
CA ARG A 23 -3.33 -21.72 -27.42
C ARG A 23 -3.17 -21.27 -25.97
N HIS A 24 -2.59 -20.07 -25.77
CA HIS A 24 -2.58 -19.42 -24.48
C HIS A 24 -4.03 -19.28 -23.94
N PRO A 25 -4.28 -19.56 -22.65
CA PRO A 25 -5.54 -19.18 -22.04
C PRO A 25 -5.67 -17.65 -22.06
N LYS A 26 -6.81 -17.15 -22.53
CA LYS A 26 -7.14 -15.73 -22.46
C LYS A 26 -7.26 -15.34 -20.99
N ASN A 27 -6.48 -14.34 -20.55
CA ASN A 27 -6.74 -13.67 -19.28
C ASN A 27 -8.16 -13.06 -19.30
N PRO A 28 -8.94 -13.15 -18.20
CA PRO A 28 -10.24 -12.49 -18.13
C PRO A 28 -10.05 -10.98 -18.28
N THR A 29 -10.86 -10.35 -19.13
CA THR A 29 -10.85 -8.90 -19.34
C THR A 29 -11.64 -8.22 -18.22
N MET A 30 -11.29 -6.98 -17.86
CA MET A 30 -11.97 -6.20 -16.81
C MET A 30 -13.49 -6.01 -17.05
N SER A 31 -13.95 -6.22 -18.28
CA SER A 31 -15.38 -6.29 -18.64
C SER A 31 -16.13 -7.44 -17.95
N ASP A 32 -15.46 -8.55 -17.65
CA ASP A 32 -16.09 -9.71 -17.00
C ASP A 32 -16.32 -9.45 -15.50
N PHE A 33 -15.51 -8.57 -14.88
CA PHE A 33 -15.72 -8.10 -13.51
C PHE A 33 -16.87 -7.08 -13.38
N SER A 34 -17.18 -6.33 -14.45
CA SER A 34 -18.22 -5.29 -14.41
C SER A 34 -19.67 -5.79 -14.44
N LYS A 35 -19.91 -7.09 -14.68
CA LYS A 35 -21.27 -7.66 -14.76
C LYS A 35 -21.87 -8.12 -13.42
N HIS A 36 -21.11 -8.11 -12.33
CA HIS A 36 -21.54 -8.71 -11.04
C HIS A 36 -21.53 -7.71 -9.86
N ALA A 37 -21.73 -6.42 -10.14
CA ALA A 37 -21.94 -5.43 -9.10
C ALA A 37 -23.43 -5.45 -8.65
N TRP A 38 -23.64 -5.96 -7.42
CA TRP A 38 -24.86 -5.89 -6.61
C TRP A 38 -26.07 -6.73 -7.07
N PRO A 39 -26.44 -7.83 -6.39
CA PRO A 39 -27.84 -8.21 -6.35
C PRO A 39 -28.57 -7.17 -5.50
N THR A 40 -29.36 -6.30 -6.14
CA THR A 40 -30.41 -5.58 -5.43
C THR A 40 -31.42 -6.60 -4.95
N GLU A 41 -31.42 -6.93 -3.65
CA GLU A 41 -32.56 -7.60 -3.02
C GLU A 41 -33.77 -6.67 -3.10
N SER A 42 -34.56 -6.83 -4.15
CA SER A 42 -35.93 -6.35 -4.19
C SER A 42 -36.83 -7.37 -3.50
N SER A 43 -37.07 -7.21 -2.21
CA SER A 43 -38.27 -7.75 -1.56
C SER A 43 -38.97 -6.65 -0.76
N SER A 44 -39.96 -6.04 -1.42
CA SER A 44 -41.20 -5.48 -0.86
C SER A 44 -41.23 -5.16 0.63
N ALA A 45 -40.75 -3.96 1.01
CA ALA A 45 -41.20 -3.26 2.21
C ALA A 45 -40.91 -1.75 2.09
N ALA A 46 -41.46 -1.11 1.05
CA ALA A 46 -41.42 0.34 0.90
C ALA A 46 -42.85 0.90 0.85
N THR A 47 -43.45 1.07 2.03
CA THR A 47 -44.55 2.04 2.20
C THR A 47 -44.37 2.73 3.55
N VAL A 48 -44.35 4.07 3.48
CA VAL A 48 -44.37 5.04 4.58
C VAL A 48 -43.03 5.29 5.27
N TYR A 49 -42.29 6.31 4.82
CA TYR A 49 -41.85 7.41 5.70
C TYR A 49 -41.54 8.65 4.84
N ARG A 50 -42.47 9.60 4.81
CA ARG A 50 -42.25 10.98 4.37
C ARG A 50 -43.12 11.91 5.22
N LYS A 51 -42.49 12.92 5.83
CA LYS A 51 -43.03 13.96 6.74
C LYS A 51 -43.41 13.39 8.13
N MET A 52 -43.00 13.97 9.26
CA MET A 52 -43.01 15.39 9.61
C MET A 52 -41.89 15.78 10.58
N ALA A 53 -41.49 17.04 10.46
CA ALA A 53 -40.81 17.79 11.50
C ALA A 53 -41.79 18.23 12.61
N THR A 54 -41.20 18.60 13.75
CA THR A 54 -41.73 19.36 14.91
C THR A 54 -42.81 18.71 15.78
N THR A 55 -42.45 18.24 16.99
CA THR A 55 -42.73 18.86 18.31
C THR A 55 -42.47 17.88 19.47
N THR A 56 -41.74 18.37 20.48
CA THR A 56 -41.91 18.24 21.95
C THR A 56 -42.28 16.89 22.62
N THR A 57 -41.43 16.52 23.60
CA THR A 57 -41.69 15.78 24.86
C THR A 57 -42.20 14.33 24.84
N GLY A 58 -41.50 13.48 25.60
CA GLY A 58 -42.13 12.51 26.49
C GLY A 58 -41.99 11.03 26.13
N ASP A 59 -41.36 10.29 27.04
CA ASP A 59 -41.62 8.90 27.40
C ASP A 59 -41.21 7.74 26.47
N TYR A 60 -40.06 7.18 26.86
CA TYR A 60 -39.68 5.77 26.69
C TYR A 60 -40.71 4.84 27.35
N LEU A 61 -41.35 3.97 26.57
CA LEU A 61 -41.88 2.70 27.09
C LEU A 61 -41.59 1.53 26.15
N LYS A 62 -40.94 0.54 26.77
CA LYS A 62 -40.70 -0.84 26.32
C LYS A 62 -41.96 -1.48 25.74
N THR A 63 -41.82 -2.10 24.57
CA THR A 63 -42.72 -3.17 24.12
C THR A 63 -41.92 -4.43 23.82
N ARG A 64 -42.22 -5.46 24.63
CA ARG A 64 -41.77 -6.84 24.49
C ARG A 64 -42.47 -7.46 23.27
N PHE A 65 -41.70 -8.08 22.39
CA PHE A 65 -42.23 -9.06 21.44
C PHE A 65 -42.19 -10.45 22.10
N THR A 66 -43.37 -11.02 22.34
CA THR A 66 -43.56 -12.44 22.66
C THR A 66 -43.78 -13.19 21.35
N ALA A 67 -42.80 -13.98 20.92
CA ALA A 67 -42.97 -14.98 19.87
C ALA A 67 -43.07 -16.36 20.51
N ASN A 68 -44.21 -17.03 20.26
CA ASN A 68 -44.45 -18.42 20.63
C ASN A 68 -43.55 -19.34 19.80
N ILE A 69 -42.73 -20.16 20.47
CA ILE A 69 -42.01 -21.29 19.85
C ILE A 69 -42.56 -22.58 20.48
N PRO A 70 -42.95 -23.60 19.69
CA PRO A 70 -43.39 -24.88 20.22
C PRO A 70 -42.22 -25.70 20.78
N ASP A 71 -42.40 -26.16 22.01
CA ASP A 71 -41.61 -27.19 22.69
C ASP A 71 -41.64 -28.52 21.90
N THR A 72 -40.47 -29.16 21.73
CA THR A 72 -40.16 -30.53 22.22
C THR A 72 -38.96 -31.13 21.49
N ALA A 73 -37.80 -31.18 22.15
CA ALA A 73 -36.79 -32.21 21.95
C ALA A 73 -35.95 -32.33 23.23
N ALA A 74 -36.21 -33.37 24.01
CA ALA A 74 -35.52 -33.64 25.27
C ALA A 74 -34.08 -34.10 25.01
N ALA A 75 -33.11 -33.25 25.38
CA ALA A 75 -31.72 -33.63 25.49
C ALA A 75 -31.40 -34.09 26.92
N SER A 76 -30.72 -35.23 27.02
CA SER A 76 -30.29 -35.90 28.25
C SER A 76 -29.33 -35.04 29.09
N PRO A 77 -29.38 -35.08 30.43
CA PRO A 77 -28.58 -34.19 31.28
C PRO A 77 -27.09 -34.55 31.28
N THR A 78 -26.24 -33.56 31.00
CA THR A 78 -24.78 -33.61 31.19
C THR A 78 -24.45 -33.64 32.69
N PRO A 79 -23.56 -34.53 33.18
CA PRO A 79 -23.18 -34.57 34.58
C PRO A 79 -22.44 -33.30 35.00
N ALA A 80 -22.75 -32.82 36.22
CA ALA A 80 -22.20 -31.61 36.81
C ALA A 80 -20.68 -31.72 37.06
N PRO A 81 -19.93 -30.60 36.90
CA PRO A 81 -18.49 -30.59 37.16
C PRO A 81 -18.20 -30.74 38.66
N THR A 82 -17.33 -31.68 38.99
CA THR A 82 -16.80 -31.92 40.34
C THR A 82 -15.81 -30.82 40.70
N ASN A 83 -16.13 -30.03 41.73
CA ASN A 83 -15.22 -29.05 42.32
C ASN A 83 -14.19 -29.76 43.21
N GLU A 84 -13.00 -30.06 42.70
CA GLU A 84 -11.84 -30.35 43.56
C GLU A 84 -11.15 -29.02 43.97
N PRO A 85 -10.80 -28.84 45.25
CA PRO A 85 -10.18 -27.62 45.73
C PRO A 85 -8.69 -27.55 45.36
N THR A 86 -8.33 -26.52 44.59
CA THR A 86 -6.94 -26.18 44.26
C THR A 86 -6.16 -25.82 45.53
N ARG A 87 -4.98 -26.44 45.71
CA ARG A 87 -4.10 -26.23 46.86
C ARG A 87 -3.68 -24.75 46.96
N GLN A 88 -3.73 -24.21 48.17
CA GLN A 88 -3.31 -22.84 48.49
C GLN A 88 -1.84 -22.58 48.11
N PRO A 89 -1.53 -21.41 47.51
CA PRO A 89 -0.15 -20.99 47.29
C PRO A 89 0.47 -20.49 48.60
N THR A 90 1.46 -21.21 49.11
CA THR A 90 2.37 -20.73 50.16
C THR A 90 3.40 -19.78 49.56
N GLY A 91 3.05 -18.49 49.45
CA GLY A 91 3.99 -17.43 49.09
C GLY A 91 4.46 -16.68 50.34
N GLN A 92 5.76 -16.75 50.64
CA GLN A 92 6.40 -15.93 51.67
C GLN A 92 6.29 -14.43 51.30
N PRO A 93 6.10 -13.51 52.27
CA PRO A 93 6.01 -12.09 51.98
C PRO A 93 7.34 -11.53 51.47
N THR A 94 7.31 -10.86 50.31
CA THR A 94 8.41 -10.03 49.82
C THR A 94 8.62 -8.85 50.79
N PRO A 95 9.86 -8.56 51.24
CA PRO A 95 10.12 -7.43 52.12
C PRO A 95 9.79 -6.08 51.45
N PRO A 96 9.34 -5.08 52.22
CA PRO A 96 8.94 -3.79 51.69
C PRO A 96 10.12 -3.04 51.05
N PRO A 97 9.87 -2.19 50.03
CA PRO A 97 10.90 -1.40 49.39
C PRO A 97 11.53 -0.45 50.41
N THR A 98 12.84 -0.36 50.41
CA THR A 98 13.58 0.57 51.26
C THR A 98 13.49 1.97 50.66
N ASP A 99 12.96 2.93 51.42
CA ASP A 99 12.86 4.35 51.03
C ASP A 99 14.27 4.96 50.91
N GLN A 100 14.87 4.89 49.71
CA GLN A 100 16.00 5.75 49.39
C GLN A 100 15.50 7.13 48.96
N LEU A 101 15.71 8.11 49.84
CA LEU A 101 15.44 9.52 49.60
C LEU A 101 16.24 10.03 48.41
N THR A 102 15.54 10.35 47.32
CA THR A 102 16.09 11.09 46.18
C THR A 102 16.49 12.50 46.64
N PRO A 103 17.74 12.95 46.42
CA PRO A 103 18.15 14.30 46.81
C PRO A 103 17.37 15.36 46.02
N LEU A 104 16.88 16.38 46.75
CA LEU A 104 16.11 17.49 46.19
C LEU A 104 16.89 18.22 45.08
N PRO A 105 16.22 18.66 43.98
CA PRO A 105 16.86 19.45 42.95
C PRO A 105 17.27 20.82 43.50
N SER A 106 18.56 21.15 43.38
CA SER A 106 19.09 22.49 43.63
C SER A 106 18.47 23.48 42.64
N LYS A 107 17.78 24.51 43.17
CA LYS A 107 17.26 25.63 42.37
C LYS A 107 18.41 26.54 41.97
N GLN A 108 18.95 26.34 40.78
CA GLN A 108 19.87 27.30 40.17
C GLN A 108 19.06 28.34 39.36
N PRO A 109 19.32 29.65 39.50
CA PRO A 109 18.53 30.68 38.84
C PRO A 109 18.80 30.71 37.33
N THR A 110 17.72 30.64 36.55
CA THR A 110 17.74 30.77 35.09
C THR A 110 18.06 32.22 34.72
N SER A 111 19.10 32.42 33.90
CA SER A 111 19.44 33.72 33.31
C SER A 111 18.33 34.24 32.39
N PRO A 112 18.15 35.58 32.28
CA PRO A 112 17.09 36.18 31.48
C PRO A 112 17.23 35.86 29.98
N PRO A 113 16.11 35.80 29.23
CA PRO A 113 16.11 35.44 27.83
C PRO A 113 16.82 36.48 26.96
N THR A 114 17.64 35.99 26.03
CA THR A 114 18.33 36.78 25.01
C THR A 114 17.30 37.41 24.05
N PRO A 115 17.41 38.70 23.67
CA PRO A 115 16.46 39.34 22.76
C PRO A 115 16.44 38.67 21.38
N SER A 116 15.23 38.53 20.84
CA SER A 116 14.91 37.88 19.57
C SER A 116 15.67 38.51 18.39
N PRO A 117 16.15 37.72 17.41
CA PRO A 117 16.86 38.26 16.25
C PRO A 117 15.93 39.07 15.35
N THR A 118 16.34 40.29 15.03
CA THR A 118 15.69 41.16 14.05
C THR A 118 15.88 40.58 12.64
N SER A 119 14.80 40.18 11.97
CA SER A 119 14.84 39.71 10.58
C SER A 119 15.36 40.80 9.63
N PRO A 120 16.42 40.54 8.83
CA PRO A 120 16.82 41.45 7.76
C PRO A 120 15.79 41.44 6.61
N ALA A 121 15.63 42.60 5.99
CA ALA A 121 14.71 42.84 4.87
C ALA A 121 15.06 41.96 3.64
N PRO A 122 14.04 41.53 2.86
CA PRO A 122 14.25 40.69 1.69
C PRO A 122 15.04 41.42 0.59
N THR A 123 16.07 40.75 0.08
CA THR A 123 16.88 41.19 -1.05
C THR A 123 16.07 41.07 -2.35
N PRO A 124 16.08 42.06 -3.27
CA PRO A 124 15.35 41.96 -4.51
C PRO A 124 15.91 40.86 -5.42
N PHE A 125 15.00 40.13 -6.07
CA PHE A 125 15.23 39.01 -6.99
C PHE A 125 16.27 39.32 -8.09
N PRO A 126 17.16 38.37 -8.45
CA PRO A 126 18.03 38.50 -9.61
C PRO A 126 17.25 38.27 -10.91
N THR A 127 17.37 39.21 -11.83
CA THR A 127 16.85 39.15 -13.21
C THR A 127 17.68 38.16 -14.04
N ASN A 128 17.08 37.03 -14.41
CA ASN A 128 17.69 36.06 -15.33
C ASN A 128 17.61 36.57 -16.78
N GLN A 129 18.71 37.15 -17.28
CA GLN A 129 18.96 37.34 -18.71
C GLN A 129 19.88 36.21 -19.22
N PRO A 130 19.46 35.36 -20.16
CA PRO A 130 20.33 34.31 -20.68
C PRO A 130 21.34 34.90 -21.68
N THR A 131 22.63 34.82 -21.33
CA THR A 131 23.72 35.12 -22.26
C THR A 131 23.95 33.91 -23.17
N ARG A 132 23.59 34.04 -24.47
CA ARG A 132 23.94 33.05 -25.51
C ARG A 132 25.44 33.15 -25.81
N THR A 133 26.21 32.13 -25.45
CA THR A 133 27.55 31.91 -26.01
C THR A 133 27.47 30.82 -27.07
N LEU A 134 27.59 31.24 -28.34
CA LEU A 134 27.82 30.36 -29.48
C LEU A 134 29.30 29.95 -29.45
N SER A 135 29.57 28.65 -29.25
CA SER A 135 30.91 28.09 -29.44
C SER A 135 30.89 27.22 -30.69
N THR A 136 31.37 27.81 -31.78
CA THR A 136 31.64 27.16 -33.07
C THR A 136 32.92 26.33 -32.93
N ARG A 137 32.81 25.00 -32.83
CA ARG A 137 33.94 24.12 -33.11
C ARG A 137 33.92 23.72 -34.59
N GLN A 138 34.90 24.25 -35.31
CA GLN A 138 35.28 23.83 -36.65
C GLN A 138 35.63 22.34 -36.68
N ALA A 139 35.09 21.65 -37.68
CA ALA A 139 35.46 20.30 -38.07
C ALA A 139 36.84 20.29 -38.72
N ALA A 140 37.66 19.30 -38.34
CA ALA A 140 38.84 18.89 -39.08
C ALA A 140 38.56 17.55 -39.80
N PRO A 141 39.25 17.25 -40.91
CA PRO A 141 38.80 16.28 -41.90
C PRO A 141 39.14 14.84 -41.53
N LEU A 142 38.20 13.94 -41.83
CA LEU A 142 38.36 12.48 -41.76
C LEU A 142 39.28 11.99 -42.90
N SER A 143 40.27 11.18 -42.54
CA SER A 143 40.96 10.27 -43.47
C SER A 143 40.26 8.90 -43.47
N PRO A 144 40.18 8.20 -44.62
CA PRO A 144 39.52 6.91 -44.72
C PRO A 144 40.53 5.76 -44.55
N GLY A 145 40.09 4.72 -43.83
CA GLY A 145 40.76 3.42 -43.76
C GLY A 145 41.11 3.01 -42.34
N ASP A 146 40.31 2.14 -41.73
CA ASP A 146 40.64 0.73 -41.80
C ASP A 146 39.47 -0.16 -41.39
N SER A 147 39.40 -1.28 -42.06
CA SER A 147 38.41 -2.34 -41.90
C SER A 147 38.86 -3.37 -40.87
N SER A 148 37.88 -3.94 -40.16
CA SER A 148 37.94 -5.16 -39.34
C SER A 148 38.28 -5.02 -37.85
N SER A 149 37.23 -4.94 -37.04
CA SER A 149 37.13 -5.69 -35.77
C SER A 149 35.69 -5.66 -35.28
N ASN A 150 34.93 -6.71 -35.60
CA ASN A 150 33.68 -7.04 -34.92
C ASN A 150 34.02 -7.51 -33.49
N VAL A 151 33.93 -6.60 -32.53
CA VAL A 151 33.83 -6.94 -31.11
C VAL A 151 32.58 -6.24 -30.58
N SER A 152 31.59 -7.05 -30.20
CA SER A 152 30.34 -6.60 -29.58
C SER A 152 30.61 -5.81 -28.29
N PRO A 153 30.05 -4.59 -28.13
CA PRO A 153 30.25 -3.77 -26.93
C PRO A 153 29.19 -4.07 -25.86
N ILE A 154 29.05 -5.32 -25.40
CA ILE A 154 28.06 -5.70 -24.36
C ILE A 154 28.68 -6.35 -23.10
N ALA A 155 30.02 -6.45 -22.99
CA ALA A 155 30.65 -7.13 -21.85
C ALA A 155 31.56 -6.27 -20.94
N GLN A 156 31.57 -4.94 -21.12
CA GLN A 156 32.31 -3.99 -20.26
C GLN A 156 31.37 -2.99 -19.57
N ALA A 157 30.28 -3.51 -19.00
CA ALA A 157 29.59 -2.86 -17.91
C ALA A 157 30.52 -2.89 -16.68
N ASN A 158 31.24 -1.79 -16.51
CA ASN A 158 32.41 -1.62 -15.66
C ASN A 158 32.12 -1.84 -14.17
N SER A 159 33.19 -2.13 -13.41
CA SER A 159 33.22 -2.07 -11.94
C SER A 159 32.63 -0.79 -11.34
N ASP A 160 32.53 0.29 -12.12
CA ASP A 160 31.89 1.55 -11.72
C ASP A 160 30.36 1.44 -11.59
N GLU A 161 29.72 0.53 -12.34
CA GLU A 161 28.29 0.24 -12.17
C GLU A 161 28.01 -0.50 -10.85
N LYS A 162 28.98 -1.30 -10.37
CA LYS A 162 28.86 -2.02 -9.09
C LYS A 162 28.89 -1.13 -7.85
N ASN A 163 29.31 0.14 -7.96
CA ASN A 163 29.27 1.11 -6.85
C ASN A 163 28.18 2.17 -7.02
N HIS A 164 27.51 2.19 -8.18
CA HIS A 164 26.50 3.19 -8.56
C HIS A 164 25.33 3.29 -7.58
N TRP A 165 24.98 2.18 -6.92
CA TRP A 165 23.88 2.09 -5.96
C TRP A 165 24.15 2.80 -4.62
N ARG A 166 25.42 3.13 -4.29
CA ARG A 166 25.80 3.83 -3.03
C ARG A 166 25.78 5.36 -3.12
N GLU A 167 25.88 5.93 -4.32
CA GLU A 167 26.17 7.36 -4.48
C GLU A 167 25.04 8.15 -5.13
N LYS A 168 24.14 7.49 -5.87
CA LYS A 168 23.01 8.20 -6.47
C LYS A 168 21.90 8.45 -5.46
N SER A 169 21.46 9.70 -5.44
CA SER A 169 20.17 10.12 -4.87
C SER A 169 19.09 9.11 -5.27
N VAL A 170 18.22 8.76 -4.33
CA VAL A 170 17.02 7.96 -4.62
C VAL A 170 16.17 8.59 -5.72
N LEU A 171 16.36 9.88 -5.99
CA LEU A 171 15.43 10.72 -6.71
C LEU A 171 15.83 10.96 -8.18
N ASP A 172 16.87 10.27 -8.66
CA ASP A 172 17.30 10.32 -10.05
C ASP A 172 16.99 9.02 -10.79
N LEU A 173 16.47 9.15 -12.00
CA LEU A 173 16.27 8.02 -12.90
C LEU A 173 17.61 7.42 -13.34
N LEU A 174 17.65 6.10 -13.46
CA LEU A 174 18.73 5.40 -14.13
C LEU A 174 18.73 5.73 -15.64
N PRO A 175 19.88 5.62 -16.34
CA PRO A 175 19.95 5.95 -17.76
C PRO A 175 18.90 5.25 -18.64
N TRP A 176 18.61 3.97 -18.36
CA TRP A 176 17.61 3.20 -19.10
C TRP A 176 16.18 3.65 -18.80
N GLU A 177 15.90 4.13 -17.59
CA GLU A 177 14.61 4.68 -17.20
C GLU A 177 14.40 6.05 -17.83
N GLN A 178 15.45 6.88 -17.85
CA GLN A 178 15.43 8.16 -18.54
C GLN A 178 15.12 7.96 -20.04
N HIS A 179 15.70 6.93 -20.66
CA HIS A 179 15.38 6.56 -22.04
C HIS A 179 13.93 6.09 -22.22
N ALA A 180 13.42 5.26 -21.31
CA ALA A 180 12.01 4.83 -21.33
C ALA A 180 11.07 6.03 -21.19
N TYR A 181 11.34 6.92 -20.23
CA TYR A 181 10.59 8.15 -20.00
C TYR A 181 10.60 9.08 -21.23
N GLN A 182 11.77 9.31 -21.84
CA GLN A 182 11.89 10.08 -23.06
C GLN A 182 11.07 9.47 -24.21
N GLY A 183 11.06 8.15 -24.32
CA GLY A 183 10.26 7.42 -25.30
C GLY A 183 8.75 7.58 -25.11
N LEU A 184 8.27 7.65 -23.86
CA LEU A 184 6.85 7.83 -23.54
C LEU A 184 6.35 9.27 -23.69
N THR A 185 7.26 10.25 -23.58
CA THR A 185 6.93 11.68 -23.62
C THR A 185 7.07 12.32 -25.01
N GLN A 186 7.60 11.58 -26.00
CA GLN A 186 7.67 12.08 -27.37
C GLN A 186 6.26 12.33 -27.95
N PRO A 187 6.05 13.43 -28.67
CA PRO A 187 4.78 13.69 -29.36
C PRO A 187 4.46 12.60 -30.39
N GLY A 188 3.22 12.12 -30.41
CA GLY A 188 2.74 11.18 -31.44
C GLY A 188 3.26 9.74 -31.32
N VAL A 189 3.81 9.36 -30.17
CA VAL A 189 4.28 7.98 -29.92
C VAL A 189 3.12 6.99 -30.07
N ALA A 190 3.21 6.16 -31.10
CA ALA A 190 2.26 5.08 -31.30
C ALA A 190 2.34 4.07 -30.14
N PRO A 191 1.25 3.37 -29.79
CA PRO A 191 1.23 2.38 -28.71
C PRO A 191 2.37 1.36 -28.75
N LYS A 192 2.75 0.91 -29.95
CA LYS A 192 3.85 -0.04 -30.17
C LYS A 192 5.22 0.56 -29.85
N VAL A 193 5.42 1.84 -30.15
CA VAL A 193 6.68 2.55 -29.94
C VAL A 193 6.94 2.74 -28.44
N ALA A 194 5.90 3.06 -27.65
CA ALA A 194 5.97 3.13 -26.19
C ALA A 194 6.54 1.83 -25.57
N TYR A 195 6.12 0.67 -26.09
CA TYR A 195 6.63 -0.62 -25.64
C TYR A 195 8.11 -0.78 -25.97
N ASP A 196 8.53 -0.45 -27.19
CA ASP A 196 9.91 -0.64 -27.67
C ASP A 196 10.94 0.27 -26.98
N HIS A 197 10.51 1.39 -26.39
CA HIS A 197 11.41 2.28 -25.65
C HIS A 197 11.84 1.75 -24.30
N CYS A 198 11.05 0.88 -23.67
CA CYS A 198 11.47 0.28 -22.41
C CYS A 198 12.24 -1.02 -22.60
N LYS A 199 13.56 -0.91 -22.42
CA LYS A 199 14.53 -2.00 -22.49
C LYS A 199 15.35 -2.02 -21.20
N PRO A 200 14.78 -2.52 -20.09
CA PRO A 200 15.54 -2.62 -18.85
C PRO A 200 16.71 -3.61 -19.02
N PRO A 201 17.79 -3.47 -18.24
CA PRO A 201 18.90 -4.42 -18.21
C PRO A 201 18.45 -5.88 -17.94
N PRO A 202 19.26 -6.90 -18.34
CA PRO A 202 18.97 -8.29 -18.01
C PRO A 202 18.74 -8.51 -16.51
N GLY A 203 17.70 -9.25 -16.17
CA GLY A 203 17.31 -9.53 -14.78
C GLY A 203 16.30 -8.54 -14.17
N ILE A 204 16.00 -7.43 -14.85
CA ILE A 204 14.96 -6.49 -14.43
C ILE A 204 13.70 -6.73 -15.30
N PRO A 205 12.54 -7.06 -14.70
CA PRO A 205 11.30 -7.24 -15.45
C PRO A 205 10.87 -5.99 -16.21
N ARG A 206 10.27 -6.16 -17.40
CA ARG A 206 9.70 -5.02 -18.16
C ARG A 206 8.52 -4.37 -17.46
N SER A 207 7.85 -5.05 -16.53
CA SER A 207 6.83 -4.41 -15.69
C SER A 207 7.41 -3.32 -14.78
N CYS A 208 8.73 -3.28 -14.57
CA CYS A 208 9.41 -2.25 -13.77
C CYS A 208 9.78 -0.97 -14.52
N CYS A 209 9.37 -0.86 -15.78
CA CYS A 209 9.50 0.36 -16.56
C CYS A 209 8.72 1.52 -15.93
N VAL A 210 9.28 2.72 -16.03
CA VAL A 210 8.52 3.95 -15.76
C VAL A 210 7.36 4.02 -16.74
N GLY A 211 6.15 4.31 -16.23
CA GLY A 211 4.92 4.33 -17.02
C GLY A 211 4.32 2.96 -17.30
N SER A 212 4.77 1.90 -16.63
CA SER A 212 4.07 0.60 -16.69
C SER A 212 2.60 0.74 -16.24
N PHE A 213 1.74 -0.01 -16.91
CA PHE A 213 0.31 -0.02 -16.67
C PHE A 213 -0.03 -0.85 -15.42
N SER A 214 -1.08 -0.46 -14.71
CA SER A 214 -1.43 -1.10 -13.43
C SER A 214 -2.93 -1.16 -13.12
N ALA A 215 -3.80 -1.28 -14.13
CA ALA A 215 -5.21 -1.48 -13.83
C ALA A 215 -5.43 -2.84 -13.15
N GLY A 216 -6.15 -2.82 -12.03
CA GLY A 216 -6.37 -4.00 -11.18
C GLY A 216 -5.23 -4.25 -10.17
N GLY A 217 -4.26 -3.35 -10.07
CA GLY A 217 -3.23 -3.35 -9.01
C GLY A 217 -1.88 -3.96 -9.38
N ALA A 218 -1.85 -4.93 -10.30
CA ALA A 218 -0.59 -5.55 -10.72
C ALA A 218 0.17 -4.66 -11.69
N LEU A 219 1.48 -4.47 -11.50
CA LEU A 219 2.31 -3.83 -12.53
C LEU A 219 2.46 -4.75 -13.73
N SER A 220 2.18 -4.22 -14.92
CA SER A 220 2.22 -4.95 -16.18
C SER A 220 2.98 -4.19 -17.25
N ASP A 221 3.72 -4.92 -18.08
CA ASP A 221 4.34 -4.38 -19.30
C ASP A 221 3.36 -4.32 -20.48
N VAL A 222 2.11 -4.74 -20.27
CA VAL A 222 1.05 -4.72 -21.27
C VAL A 222 0.43 -3.32 -21.32
N GLN A 223 0.31 -2.77 -22.54
CA GLN A 223 -0.33 -1.47 -22.80
C GLN A 223 0.30 -0.25 -22.08
N PRO A 224 1.64 -0.08 -22.06
CA PRO A 224 2.29 1.07 -21.40
C PRO A 224 1.85 2.41 -22.00
N HIS A 225 1.38 2.41 -23.24
CA HIS A 225 0.84 3.59 -23.92
C HIS A 225 -0.35 4.23 -23.21
N ARG A 226 -1.08 3.47 -22.37
CA ARG A 226 -2.17 3.98 -21.53
C ARG A 226 -1.68 4.99 -20.49
N CYS A 227 -0.37 4.99 -20.21
CA CYS A 227 0.29 5.91 -19.29
C CYS A 227 0.99 7.09 -19.98
N ASN A 228 0.92 7.23 -21.30
CA ASN A 228 1.59 8.34 -22.01
C ASN A 228 1.14 9.72 -21.51
N ALA A 229 -0.14 9.88 -21.15
CA ALA A 229 -0.65 11.13 -20.60
C ALA A 229 -0.06 11.41 -19.21
N ALA A 230 -0.07 10.40 -18.33
CA ALA A 230 0.51 10.46 -17.00
C ALA A 230 2.00 10.82 -17.02
N MET A 231 2.77 10.29 -17.98
CA MET A 231 4.19 10.61 -18.05
C MET A 231 4.49 12.08 -18.36
N LYS A 232 3.53 12.88 -18.84
CA LYS A 232 3.73 14.33 -18.98
C LYS A 232 3.81 15.05 -17.64
N GLU A 233 3.19 14.50 -16.60
CA GLU A 233 3.20 15.02 -15.23
C GLU A 233 4.41 14.57 -14.41
N PHE A 234 5.21 13.67 -14.98
CA PHE A 234 6.34 13.07 -14.28
C PHE A 234 7.33 14.10 -13.69
N PRO A 235 7.67 15.22 -14.36
CA PRO A 235 8.51 16.26 -13.75
C PRO A 235 7.87 16.89 -12.51
N LEU A 236 6.56 17.15 -12.54
CA LEU A 236 5.81 17.71 -11.42
C LEU A 236 5.73 16.71 -10.26
N LEU A 237 5.43 15.44 -10.56
CA LEU A 237 5.46 14.36 -9.56
C LEU A 237 6.83 14.24 -8.89
N ARG A 238 7.92 14.28 -9.68
CA ARG A 238 9.28 14.27 -9.13
C ARG A 238 9.52 15.49 -8.23
N GLN A 239 9.11 16.68 -8.65
CA GLN A 239 9.24 17.90 -7.85
C GLN A 239 8.48 17.79 -6.52
N HIS A 240 7.23 17.31 -6.53
CA HIS A 240 6.45 17.14 -5.31
C HIS A 240 7.04 16.07 -4.39
N ALA A 241 7.60 14.98 -4.96
CA ALA A 241 8.32 14.00 -4.16
C ALA A 241 9.54 14.64 -3.47
N LEU A 242 10.36 15.41 -4.21
CA LEU A 242 11.50 16.14 -3.64
C LEU A 242 11.08 17.10 -2.53
N GLN A 243 10.04 17.89 -2.77
CA GLN A 243 9.49 18.80 -1.76
C GLN A 243 9.01 18.04 -0.52
N TRP A 244 8.31 16.91 -0.70
CA TRP A 244 7.89 16.07 0.42
C TRP A 244 9.10 15.58 1.24
N PHE A 245 10.20 15.20 0.58
CA PHE A 245 11.44 14.85 1.28
C PHE A 245 12.03 16.04 2.05
N GLU A 246 12.09 17.23 1.46
CA GLU A 246 12.60 18.42 2.12
C GLU A 246 11.77 18.81 3.36
N GLU A 247 10.45 18.67 3.29
CA GLU A 247 9.54 18.98 4.38
C GLU A 247 9.56 17.94 5.50
N ASN A 248 9.90 16.68 5.18
CA ASN A 248 9.83 15.55 6.11
C ASN A 248 11.18 14.92 6.45
N ASP A 249 12.30 15.50 6.00
CA ASP A 249 13.64 14.97 6.28
C ASP A 249 14.65 16.09 6.56
N SER A 250 15.03 16.25 7.84
CA SER A 250 16.11 17.17 8.21
C SER A 250 17.51 16.67 7.80
N HIS A 251 17.65 15.41 7.36
CA HIS A 251 18.92 14.76 7.09
C HIS A 251 18.96 14.04 5.73
N ILE A 252 18.75 14.82 4.65
CA ILE A 252 18.80 14.37 3.25
C ILE A 252 20.08 13.57 2.90
N GLN A 253 21.15 13.63 3.69
CA GLN A 253 22.39 12.89 3.41
C GLN A 253 22.31 11.37 3.73
N ASP A 254 21.34 10.89 4.52
CA ASP A 254 21.15 9.46 4.80
C ASP A 254 20.06 8.81 3.92
N THR A 255 19.81 9.39 2.75
CA THR A 255 18.67 9.04 1.87
C THR A 255 18.99 8.06 0.76
N LYS A 256 20.12 7.34 0.83
CA LYS A 256 20.69 6.64 -0.33
C LYS A 256 19.76 5.58 -0.96
N CYS A 257 18.92 4.91 -0.16
CA CYS A 257 17.90 3.97 -0.65
C CYS A 257 16.98 3.49 0.48
N ASP A 258 15.72 3.94 0.49
CA ASP A 258 14.78 3.58 1.57
C ASP A 258 14.39 2.11 1.57
N VAL A 259 14.11 1.55 0.39
CA VAL A 259 13.84 0.12 0.21
C VAL A 259 15.03 -0.75 0.64
N CYS A 260 16.26 -0.30 0.36
CA CYS A 260 17.48 -0.99 0.78
C CYS A 260 17.60 -1.00 2.30
N LYS A 261 17.34 0.13 2.96
CA LYS A 261 17.35 0.24 4.42
C LYS A 261 16.28 -0.62 5.07
N ILE A 262 15.07 -0.65 4.51
CA ILE A 262 14.00 -1.56 4.95
C ILE A 262 14.49 -3.01 4.92
N VAL A 263 15.13 -3.45 3.83
CA VAL A 263 15.68 -4.82 3.72
C VAL A 263 16.84 -5.07 4.67
N GLU A 264 17.72 -4.09 4.87
CA GLU A 264 18.81 -4.17 5.85
C GLU A 264 18.27 -4.39 7.28
N ILE A 265 17.20 -3.69 7.68
CA ILE A 265 16.55 -3.86 8.98
C ILE A 265 15.92 -5.25 9.08
N VAL A 266 15.21 -5.68 8.04
CA VAL A 266 14.61 -7.04 7.96
C VAL A 266 15.67 -8.12 8.19
N LEU A 267 16.81 -8.02 7.49
CA LEU A 267 17.93 -8.96 7.62
C LEU A 267 18.61 -8.86 9.00
N LYS A 268 18.95 -7.65 9.45
CA LYS A 268 19.69 -7.40 10.69
C LYS A 268 18.92 -7.91 11.92
N HIS A 269 17.61 -7.75 11.94
CA HIS A 269 16.76 -8.12 13.06
C HIS A 269 16.08 -9.49 12.89
N ASN A 270 16.29 -10.15 11.75
CA ASN A 270 15.67 -11.43 11.42
C ASN A 270 14.14 -11.40 11.65
N ILE A 271 13.49 -10.36 11.10
CA ILE A 271 12.04 -10.14 11.22
C ILE A 271 11.35 -10.45 9.89
N SER A 272 10.09 -10.88 9.93
CA SER A 272 9.24 -10.97 8.73
C SER A 272 8.43 -9.68 8.52
N LEU A 273 8.37 -9.22 7.28
CA LEU A 273 7.55 -8.07 6.86
C LEU A 273 6.43 -8.55 5.93
N SER A 274 5.18 -8.26 6.30
CA SER A 274 4.01 -8.65 5.50
C SER A 274 3.18 -7.42 5.13
N PHE A 275 2.78 -7.35 3.86
CA PHE A 275 1.84 -6.39 3.34
C PHE A 275 0.48 -7.06 3.17
N LEU A 276 -0.59 -6.43 3.65
CA LEU A 276 -1.94 -6.97 3.62
C LEU A 276 -2.90 -5.89 3.13
N GLY A 277 -3.53 -6.08 1.98
CA GLY A 277 -4.46 -5.09 1.46
C GLY A 277 -4.95 -5.29 0.03
N ASP A 278 -5.59 -4.24 -0.49
CA ASP A 278 -6.26 -4.22 -1.80
C ASP A 278 -5.31 -4.11 -3.01
N SER A 279 -5.87 -3.85 -4.19
CA SER A 279 -5.12 -3.70 -5.44
C SER A 279 -4.14 -2.52 -5.43
N MET A 280 -4.41 -1.45 -4.68
CA MET A 280 -3.44 -0.36 -4.53
C MET A 280 -2.25 -0.81 -3.68
N HIS A 281 -2.50 -1.65 -2.68
CA HIS A 281 -1.43 -2.28 -1.92
C HIS A 281 -0.58 -3.21 -2.79
N HIS A 282 -1.22 -3.96 -3.69
CA HIS A 282 -0.52 -4.77 -4.69
C HIS A 282 0.43 -3.90 -5.54
N GLN A 283 -0.07 -2.77 -6.05
CA GLN A 283 0.72 -1.87 -6.88
C GLN A 283 1.96 -1.35 -6.14
N ILE A 284 1.80 -0.96 -4.88
CA ILE A 284 2.90 -0.51 -4.03
C ILE A 284 3.94 -1.63 -3.83
N PHE A 285 3.50 -2.86 -3.60
CA PHE A 285 4.37 -4.01 -3.41
C PHE A 285 5.16 -4.37 -4.68
N ASP A 286 4.51 -4.33 -5.84
CA ASP A 286 5.19 -4.49 -7.13
C ASP A 286 6.17 -3.34 -7.39
N GLY A 287 5.81 -2.09 -7.02
CA GLY A 287 6.71 -0.95 -7.05
C GLY A 287 7.96 -1.14 -6.17
N PHE A 288 7.79 -1.66 -4.96
CA PHE A 288 8.86 -1.96 -4.01
C PHE A 288 9.81 -3.01 -4.59
N THR A 289 9.23 -4.06 -5.20
CA THR A 289 9.96 -5.11 -5.91
C THR A 289 10.77 -4.56 -7.09
N CYS A 290 10.18 -3.64 -7.85
CA CYS A 290 10.88 -2.98 -8.95
C CYS A 290 12.02 -2.09 -8.48
N GLU A 291 11.87 -1.39 -7.36
CA GLU A 291 12.95 -0.62 -6.77
C GLU A 291 14.11 -1.51 -6.33
N LEU A 292 13.84 -2.69 -5.76
CA LEU A 292 14.88 -3.68 -5.44
C LEU A 292 15.69 -4.10 -6.67
N TYR A 293 15.02 -4.43 -7.78
CA TYR A 293 15.69 -4.76 -9.04
C TYR A 293 16.56 -3.60 -9.54
N ARG A 294 16.07 -2.35 -9.48
CA ARG A 294 16.85 -1.16 -9.86
C ARG A 294 18.13 -0.99 -9.04
N ARG A 295 18.08 -1.39 -7.78
CA ARG A 295 19.21 -1.31 -6.83
C ARG A 295 20.14 -2.52 -6.90
N GLY A 296 19.89 -3.44 -7.84
CA GLY A 296 20.74 -4.60 -8.10
C GLY A 296 20.54 -5.76 -7.11
N TYR A 297 19.46 -5.75 -6.33
CA TYR A 297 19.12 -6.89 -5.48
C TYR A 297 18.69 -8.09 -6.33
N GLN A 298 19.05 -9.28 -5.88
CA GLN A 298 18.50 -10.51 -6.44
C GLN A 298 17.17 -10.78 -5.74
N VAL A 299 16.10 -10.76 -6.51
CA VAL A 299 14.75 -10.99 -6.00
C VAL A 299 14.16 -12.23 -6.67
N ASN A 300 13.75 -13.20 -5.85
CA ASN A 300 12.98 -14.35 -6.30
C ASN A 300 11.54 -14.18 -5.85
N VAL A 301 10.60 -14.18 -6.80
CA VAL A 301 9.18 -13.92 -6.57
C VAL A 301 8.40 -15.22 -6.73
N THR A 302 7.70 -15.63 -5.69
CA THR A 302 6.65 -16.66 -5.76
C THR A 302 5.30 -15.95 -5.80
N ASP A 303 4.49 -16.23 -6.83
CA ASP A 303 3.14 -15.70 -7.02
C ASP A 303 2.15 -16.87 -7.01
N VAL A 304 1.27 -16.89 -6.02
CA VAL A 304 0.24 -17.92 -5.84
C VAL A 304 -1.13 -17.26 -5.92
N ARG A 305 -1.95 -17.73 -6.86
CA ARG A 305 -3.34 -17.27 -7.02
C ARG A 305 -4.28 -18.39 -6.64
N TYR A 306 -5.24 -18.06 -5.78
CA TYR A 306 -6.26 -19.01 -5.36
C TYR A 306 -7.49 -18.87 -6.26
N PRO A 307 -8.17 -19.99 -6.56
CA PRO A 307 -9.43 -19.93 -7.28
C PRO A 307 -10.43 -19.11 -6.47
N VAL A 308 -11.02 -18.15 -7.15
CA VAL A 308 -12.06 -17.29 -6.63
C VAL A 308 -13.37 -18.06 -6.68
N THR A 309 -13.98 -18.35 -5.52
CA THR A 309 -15.40 -18.72 -5.48
C THR A 309 -16.24 -17.45 -5.47
N GLU A 310 -17.39 -17.47 -6.13
CA GLU A 310 -18.28 -16.31 -6.23
C GLU A 310 -18.63 -15.77 -4.83
N GLY A 311 -18.40 -14.47 -4.59
CA GLY A 311 -18.55 -13.83 -3.27
C GLY A 311 -17.32 -13.86 -2.35
N SER A 312 -16.34 -14.76 -2.57
CA SER A 312 -15.17 -14.90 -1.68
C SER A 312 -14.05 -13.87 -1.88
N ILE A 313 -13.96 -13.24 -3.07
CA ILE A 313 -12.86 -12.29 -3.40
C ILE A 313 -12.72 -11.15 -2.41
N TYR A 314 -13.83 -10.81 -1.75
CA TYR A 314 -13.87 -9.70 -0.84
C TYR A 314 -13.36 -10.07 0.55
N GLN A 315 -13.42 -11.33 0.96
CA GLN A 315 -13.18 -11.71 2.37
C GLN A 315 -12.08 -12.75 2.56
N GLN A 316 -11.49 -13.27 1.48
CA GLN A 316 -10.39 -14.23 1.55
C GLN A 316 -9.18 -13.76 0.72
N PRO A 317 -7.95 -14.09 1.17
CA PRO A 317 -6.77 -13.91 0.35
C PRO A 317 -6.91 -14.70 -0.96
N HIS A 318 -6.97 -14.00 -2.08
CA HIS A 318 -7.08 -14.63 -3.41
C HIS A 318 -5.77 -14.57 -4.20
N HIS A 319 -4.80 -13.80 -3.72
CA HIS A 319 -3.50 -13.67 -4.34
C HIS A 319 -2.44 -13.40 -3.28
N ASN A 320 -1.45 -14.29 -3.20
CA ASN A 320 -0.33 -14.20 -2.29
C ASN A 320 0.96 -14.08 -3.10
N LYS A 321 1.79 -13.10 -2.76
CA LYS A 321 3.16 -13.01 -3.26
C LYS A 321 4.15 -13.16 -2.11
N THR A 322 5.28 -13.78 -2.40
CA THR A 322 6.43 -13.83 -1.49
C THR A 322 7.66 -13.45 -2.28
N ILE A 323 8.43 -12.48 -1.78
CA ILE A 323 9.71 -12.13 -2.36
C ILE A 323 10.83 -12.54 -1.40
N ARG A 324 11.80 -13.27 -1.94
CA ARG A 324 13.05 -13.63 -1.28
C ARG A 324 14.16 -12.77 -1.85
N ILE A 325 14.83 -12.02 -0.98
CA ILE A 325 15.72 -10.94 -1.36
C ILE A 325 17.12 -11.24 -0.86
N ARG A 326 18.09 -11.29 -1.78
CA ARG A 326 19.52 -11.32 -1.45
C ARG A 326 20.16 -9.98 -1.72
N SER A 327 20.84 -9.46 -0.72
CA SER A 327 21.60 -8.22 -0.85
C SER A 327 22.77 -8.41 -1.81
N PRO A 328 23.03 -7.45 -2.72
CA PRO A 328 24.19 -7.51 -3.59
C PRO A 328 25.53 -7.34 -2.85
N HIS A 329 25.50 -7.08 -1.53
CA HIS A 329 26.70 -6.77 -0.76
C HIS A 329 27.32 -7.97 -0.05
N GLY A 330 26.66 -9.14 -0.03
CA GLY A 330 27.22 -10.38 0.51
C GLY A 330 27.63 -10.35 1.99
N THR A 331 27.33 -9.28 2.74
CA THR A 331 27.88 -9.03 4.08
C THR A 331 27.00 -9.49 5.24
N ILE A 332 25.72 -9.81 5.02
CA ILE A 332 24.79 -10.19 6.10
C ILE A 332 24.47 -11.69 6.02
N GLY A 333 25.51 -12.54 6.00
CA GLY A 333 25.38 -13.98 5.83
C GLY A 333 24.69 -14.36 4.52
N ASP A 334 24.57 -15.64 4.21
CA ASP A 334 23.74 -16.10 3.09
C ASP A 334 22.23 -15.98 3.37
N ASN A 335 21.85 -15.07 4.27
CA ASN A 335 20.47 -14.89 4.72
C ASN A 335 19.65 -14.16 3.64
N GLU A 336 18.42 -14.61 3.45
CA GLU A 336 17.44 -13.98 2.58
C GLU A 336 16.45 -13.19 3.44
N ALA A 337 16.17 -11.95 3.06
CA ALA A 337 15.00 -11.25 3.56
C ALA A 337 13.77 -11.86 2.89
N VAL A 338 12.75 -12.18 3.69
CA VAL A 338 11.47 -12.68 3.19
C VAL A 338 10.40 -11.65 3.48
N ILE A 339 9.73 -11.21 2.42
CA ILE A 339 8.62 -10.25 2.52
C ILE A 339 7.40 -10.87 1.84
N HIS A 340 6.27 -10.84 2.52
CA HIS A 340 5.02 -11.38 2.04
C HIS A 340 4.05 -10.27 1.62
N TYR A 341 3.20 -10.59 0.66
CA TYR A 341 2.05 -9.78 0.28
C TYR A 341 0.81 -10.67 0.19
N HIS A 342 -0.28 -10.22 0.79
CA HIS A 342 -1.57 -10.88 0.80
C HIS A 342 -2.64 -9.92 0.27
N GLN A 343 -3.18 -10.25 -0.90
CA GLN A 343 -4.21 -9.44 -1.55
C GLN A 343 -5.59 -9.79 -1.03
N MET A 344 -6.30 -8.78 -0.53
CA MET A 344 -7.67 -8.87 -0.04
C MET A 344 -8.38 -7.55 -0.30
N TYR A 345 -9.58 -7.60 -0.87
CA TYR A 345 -10.31 -6.38 -1.24
C TYR A 345 -11.11 -5.77 -0.10
N LYS A 346 -11.75 -6.60 0.74
CA LYS A 346 -12.36 -6.18 2.00
C LYS A 346 -11.73 -6.97 3.14
N LEU A 347 -12.01 -6.52 4.36
CA LEU A 347 -11.52 -7.18 5.55
C LEU A 347 -12.19 -8.56 5.66
N PRO A 348 -11.44 -9.60 6.07
CA PRO A 348 -12.07 -10.87 6.39
C PRO A 348 -12.99 -10.67 7.60
N SER A 349 -14.09 -11.43 7.64
CA SER A 349 -14.63 -11.83 8.93
C SER A 349 -13.48 -12.50 9.68
N VAL A 350 -13.13 -12.03 10.89
CA VAL A 350 -11.98 -12.52 11.66
C VAL A 350 -12.04 -14.06 11.73
N ASN A 351 -11.26 -14.72 10.87
CA ASN A 351 -11.30 -16.17 10.62
C ASN A 351 -9.88 -16.74 10.56
N ASP A 352 -9.77 -18.05 10.40
CA ASP A 352 -8.50 -18.79 10.36
C ASP A 352 -7.48 -18.23 9.35
N GLY A 353 -7.96 -17.65 8.23
CA GLY A 353 -7.09 -17.07 7.21
C GLY A 353 -6.30 -15.86 7.72
N LEU A 354 -6.94 -15.01 8.53
CA LEU A 354 -6.26 -13.86 9.13
C LEU A 354 -5.23 -14.31 10.16
N VAL A 355 -5.55 -15.33 10.97
CA VAL A 355 -4.64 -15.90 11.99
C VAL A 355 -3.33 -16.38 11.36
N ASN A 356 -3.40 -17.01 10.19
CA ASN A 356 -2.19 -17.46 9.49
C ASN A 356 -1.33 -16.27 9.04
N ILE A 357 -1.94 -15.26 8.41
CA ILE A 357 -1.21 -14.07 7.93
C ILE A 357 -0.54 -13.31 9.07
N THR A 358 -1.27 -13.08 10.16
CA THR A 358 -0.76 -12.33 11.31
C THR A 358 0.19 -13.16 12.17
N GLY A 359 0.06 -14.50 12.15
CA GLY A 359 0.95 -15.43 12.83
C GLY A 359 2.35 -15.50 12.20
N GLU A 360 2.46 -15.20 10.91
CA GLU A 360 3.72 -15.21 10.16
C GLU A 360 4.47 -13.86 10.18
N ALA A 361 3.85 -12.76 10.62
CA ALA A 361 4.38 -11.40 10.51
C ALA A 361 4.96 -10.86 11.84
N ASP A 362 6.20 -10.35 11.82
CA ASP A 362 6.73 -9.47 12.87
C ASP A 362 6.28 -8.02 12.67
N VAL A 363 6.25 -7.57 11.41
CA VAL A 363 5.75 -6.27 10.98
C VAL A 363 4.62 -6.47 9.97
N LEU A 364 3.46 -5.88 10.24
CA LEU A 364 2.30 -5.97 9.36
C LEU A 364 1.90 -4.58 8.85
N VAL A 365 1.95 -4.40 7.53
CA VAL A 365 1.50 -3.17 6.85
C VAL A 365 0.13 -3.42 6.24
N THR A 366 -0.88 -2.68 6.69
CA THR A 366 -2.27 -2.83 6.25
C THR A 366 -2.73 -1.69 5.34
N SER A 367 -3.64 -1.95 4.40
CA SER A 367 -4.37 -0.91 3.65
C SER A 367 -5.65 -1.48 3.07
N PHE A 368 -6.79 -0.87 3.44
CA PHE A 368 -8.12 -1.40 3.12
C PHE A 368 -9.13 -0.28 2.87
N GLY A 369 -8.79 0.73 2.08
CA GLY A 369 -9.71 1.84 1.85
C GLY A 369 -10.57 1.68 0.60
N LEU A 370 -9.97 1.10 -0.45
CA LEU A 370 -10.43 1.36 -1.80
C LEU A 370 -11.84 0.82 -2.10
N HIS A 371 -12.19 -0.31 -1.49
CA HIS A 371 -13.44 -1.03 -1.76
C HIS A 371 -14.56 -0.70 -0.75
N TRP A 372 -14.36 0.35 0.03
CA TRP A 372 -15.34 0.86 0.98
C TRP A 372 -15.87 2.19 0.50
N GLY A 373 -17.20 2.31 0.50
CA GLY A 373 -17.89 3.57 0.29
C GLY A 373 -18.12 4.31 1.60
N VAL A 374 -18.32 5.62 1.51
CA VAL A 374 -18.58 6.50 2.67
C VAL A 374 -19.85 6.10 3.42
N ASP A 375 -20.83 5.51 2.73
CA ASP A 375 -22.05 4.94 3.29
C ASP A 375 -21.80 3.72 4.18
N LEU A 376 -20.66 3.05 4.00
CA LEU A 376 -20.19 1.92 4.79
C LEU A 376 -19.08 2.31 5.79
N SER A 377 -18.94 3.60 6.11
CA SER A 377 -17.86 4.10 6.96
C SER A 377 -17.88 3.54 8.38
N GLU A 378 -19.07 3.35 8.97
CA GLU A 378 -19.19 2.73 10.30
C GLU A 378 -18.81 1.24 10.26
N ASP A 379 -19.28 0.48 9.26
CA ASP A 379 -18.92 -0.92 9.08
C ASP A 379 -17.40 -1.08 8.86
N TYR A 380 -16.79 -0.19 8.07
CA TYR A 380 -15.35 -0.14 7.89
C TYR A 380 -14.63 0.11 9.22
N THR A 381 -15.10 1.09 10.00
CA THR A 381 -14.56 1.42 11.33
C THR A 381 -14.63 0.23 12.29
N ILE A 382 -15.78 -0.46 12.33
CA ILE A 382 -15.98 -1.65 13.17
C ILE A 382 -15.02 -2.77 12.75
N GLN A 383 -14.95 -3.11 11.46
CA GLN A 383 -14.12 -4.21 10.99
C GLN A 383 -12.62 -3.91 11.15
N MET A 384 -12.18 -2.67 10.92
CA MET A 384 -10.80 -2.27 11.20
C MET A 384 -10.49 -2.38 12.71
N ALA A 385 -11.42 -1.97 13.58
CA ALA A 385 -11.24 -2.09 15.03
C ALA A 385 -11.13 -3.54 15.48
N GLU A 386 -11.92 -4.44 14.88
CA GLU A 386 -11.86 -5.88 15.13
C GLU A 386 -10.55 -6.49 14.65
N LEU A 387 -10.10 -6.16 13.43
CA LEU A 387 -8.79 -6.56 12.90
C LEU A 387 -7.67 -6.14 13.86
N PHE A 388 -7.62 -4.86 14.23
CA PHE A 388 -6.59 -4.35 15.13
C PHE A 388 -6.63 -5.03 16.50
N ARG A 389 -7.82 -5.25 17.05
CA ARG A 389 -7.99 -5.96 18.33
C ARG A 389 -7.50 -7.40 18.23
N ALA A 390 -7.80 -8.11 17.15
CA ALA A 390 -7.36 -9.48 16.91
C ALA A 390 -5.83 -9.57 16.80
N ILE A 391 -5.20 -8.68 16.02
CA ILE A 391 -3.73 -8.59 15.90
C ILE A 391 -3.08 -8.39 17.28
N ARG A 392 -3.60 -7.45 18.06
CA ARG A 392 -3.12 -7.18 19.42
C ARG A 392 -3.26 -8.39 20.34
N GLN A 393 -4.42 -9.06 20.31
CA GLN A 393 -4.69 -10.22 21.17
C GLN A 393 -3.79 -11.41 20.86
N GLN A 394 -3.40 -11.60 19.60
CA GLN A 394 -2.45 -12.64 19.23
C GLN A 394 -1.04 -12.38 19.75
N GLY A 395 -0.65 -11.10 19.90
CA GLY A 395 0.65 -10.71 20.48
C GLY A 395 1.88 -11.06 19.64
N ARG A 396 1.70 -11.52 18.40
CA ARG A 396 2.80 -11.93 17.49
C ARG A 396 3.40 -10.76 16.72
N VAL A 397 2.56 -9.84 16.23
CA VAL A 397 2.95 -8.67 15.45
C VAL A 397 3.55 -7.64 16.41
N LYS A 398 4.82 -7.32 16.22
CA LYS A 398 5.58 -6.35 17.04
C LYS A 398 5.27 -4.91 16.64
N LEU A 399 4.99 -4.70 15.35
CA LEU A 399 4.72 -3.38 14.78
C LEU A 399 3.59 -3.45 13.78
N LEU A 400 2.49 -2.77 14.09
CA LEU A 400 1.34 -2.63 13.21
C LEU A 400 1.39 -1.27 12.51
N VAL A 401 1.33 -1.32 11.18
CA VAL A 401 1.41 -0.16 10.31
C VAL A 401 0.16 -0.11 9.43
N HIS A 402 -0.37 1.08 9.20
CA HIS A 402 -1.45 1.31 8.25
C HIS A 402 -1.03 2.37 7.24
N ARG A 403 -1.10 2.05 5.95
CA ARG A 403 -0.88 3.01 4.88
C ARG A 403 -2.20 3.71 4.56
N GLU A 404 -2.18 5.04 4.60
CA GLU A 404 -3.32 5.85 4.18
C GLU A 404 -3.77 5.47 2.77
N THR A 405 -5.07 5.53 2.53
CA THR A 405 -5.62 5.21 1.22
C THR A 405 -5.13 6.25 0.22
N SER A 406 -4.73 5.84 -0.98
CA SER A 406 -4.42 6.81 -2.03
C SER A 406 -5.68 7.58 -2.39
N ALA A 407 -5.50 8.85 -2.76
CA ALA A 407 -6.55 9.62 -3.37
C ALA A 407 -7.05 8.90 -4.63
N GLN A 408 -8.36 8.90 -4.79
CA GLN A 408 -9.02 8.57 -6.03
C GLN A 408 -9.44 9.89 -6.69
N HIS A 409 -9.57 9.89 -8.00
CA HIS A 409 -9.80 11.10 -8.79
C HIS A 409 -11.03 10.97 -9.68
N TRP A 410 -12.04 10.24 -9.24
CA TRP A 410 -13.31 10.15 -9.97
C TRP A 410 -14.06 11.48 -9.91
N HIS A 411 -14.93 11.73 -10.88
CA HIS A 411 -15.80 12.91 -10.85
C HIS A 411 -16.98 12.69 -9.87
N ALA A 412 -16.67 12.66 -8.57
CA ALA A 412 -17.59 12.48 -7.46
C ALA A 412 -17.00 13.13 -6.20
N ASP A 413 -17.83 13.39 -5.19
CA ASP A 413 -17.41 14.03 -3.94
C ASP A 413 -16.22 13.29 -3.31
N GLY A 414 -15.13 14.01 -3.01
CA GLY A 414 -13.90 13.42 -2.50
C GLY A 414 -13.22 12.41 -3.45
N GLY A 415 -13.53 12.44 -4.74
CA GLY A 415 -12.92 11.60 -5.76
C GLY A 415 -13.34 10.12 -5.72
N GLU A 416 -14.41 9.79 -5.01
CA GLU A 416 -14.76 8.43 -4.61
C GLU A 416 -15.34 7.55 -5.72
N TYR A 417 -14.74 6.38 -5.96
CA TYR A 417 -15.27 5.40 -6.92
C TYR A 417 -16.68 4.91 -6.55
N SER A 418 -16.93 4.69 -5.26
CA SER A 418 -18.22 4.16 -4.78
C SER A 418 -19.39 5.12 -5.02
N LEU A 419 -19.12 6.43 -5.02
CA LEU A 419 -20.11 7.46 -5.32
C LEU A 419 -20.26 7.67 -6.83
N TRP A 420 -19.16 7.52 -7.57
CA TRP A 420 -19.15 7.65 -9.02
C TRP A 420 -19.93 6.51 -9.72
N TRP A 421 -19.77 5.25 -9.30
CA TRP A 421 -20.32 4.09 -10.01
C TRP A 421 -21.86 4.11 -10.21
N PRO A 422 -22.68 4.38 -9.18
CA PRO A 422 -24.14 4.47 -9.36
C PRO A 422 -24.55 5.66 -10.24
N ASP A 423 -23.75 6.73 -10.23
CA ASP A 423 -24.10 8.01 -10.82
C ASP A 423 -23.65 8.20 -12.27
N ILE A 424 -22.68 7.46 -12.79
CA ILE A 424 -22.30 7.55 -14.23
C ILE A 424 -23.50 7.36 -15.14
N VAL A 425 -24.27 6.30 -14.88
CA VAL A 425 -25.40 5.93 -15.73
C VAL A 425 -26.55 6.92 -15.54
N ALA A 426 -26.74 7.39 -14.30
CA ALA A 426 -27.84 8.28 -13.95
C ALA A 426 -27.59 9.75 -14.32
N LYS A 427 -26.34 10.23 -14.24
CA LYS A 427 -25.96 11.65 -14.27
C LYS A 427 -24.98 12.00 -15.39
N ASN A 428 -24.56 11.04 -16.22
CA ASN A 428 -23.61 11.26 -17.32
C ASN A 428 -22.32 11.96 -16.85
N LEU A 429 -21.79 11.52 -15.71
CA LEU A 429 -20.56 12.08 -15.14
C LEU A 429 -19.37 11.84 -16.06
N SER A 430 -18.40 12.76 -16.01
CA SER A 430 -17.12 12.60 -16.68
C SER A 430 -16.48 11.26 -16.31
N GLN A 431 -15.97 10.57 -17.34
CA GLN A 431 -15.15 9.37 -17.22
C GLN A 431 -13.65 9.69 -17.16
N GLN A 432 -13.30 10.98 -17.16
CA GLN A 432 -11.93 11.46 -17.02
C GLN A 432 -11.63 11.80 -15.57
N CYS A 433 -10.40 11.54 -15.13
CA CYS A 433 -9.98 11.85 -13.78
C CYS A 433 -10.01 13.36 -13.52
N GLN A 434 -10.47 13.76 -12.34
CA GLN A 434 -10.63 15.16 -11.94
C GLN A 434 -9.68 15.49 -10.79
N PRO A 435 -9.21 16.75 -10.70
CA PRO A 435 -8.53 17.25 -9.51
C PRO A 435 -9.38 17.03 -8.25
N PHE A 436 -8.68 16.75 -7.15
CA PHE A 436 -9.32 16.57 -5.86
C PHE A 436 -9.80 17.93 -5.30
N GLU A 437 -11.09 18.05 -4.97
CA GLU A 437 -11.65 19.25 -4.31
C GLU A 437 -11.85 18.97 -2.80
N LEU A 438 -11.11 19.69 -1.96
CA LEU A 438 -11.12 19.52 -0.49
C LEU A 438 -12.36 20.12 0.21
N THR A 439 -13.31 20.66 -0.54
CA THR A 439 -14.50 21.32 0.02
C THR A 439 -15.53 20.34 0.60
N ASP A 440 -15.32 19.05 0.41
CA ASP A 440 -16.37 18.07 0.54
C ASP A 440 -16.37 17.39 1.91
N SER A 441 -17.57 17.22 2.47
CA SER A 441 -17.80 16.53 3.75
C SER A 441 -17.36 15.06 3.75
N THR A 442 -17.11 14.49 2.58
CA THR A 442 -16.63 13.11 2.41
C THR A 442 -15.10 13.03 2.43
N ALA A 443 -14.36 14.13 2.23
CA ALA A 443 -12.91 14.06 2.24
C ALA A 443 -12.36 13.60 3.60
N GLY A 444 -11.44 12.63 3.58
CA GLY A 444 -10.76 12.17 4.79
C GLY A 444 -11.56 11.21 5.68
N TRP A 445 -12.73 10.71 5.24
CA TRP A 445 -13.56 9.84 6.06
C TRP A 445 -12.85 8.53 6.43
N ARG A 446 -11.98 8.00 5.56
CA ARG A 446 -11.21 6.77 5.82
C ARG A 446 -10.18 6.97 6.93
N GLU A 447 -9.51 8.11 6.92
CA GLU A 447 -8.52 8.50 7.92
C GLU A 447 -9.19 8.70 9.29
N GLN A 448 -10.40 9.27 9.30
CA GLN A 448 -11.24 9.37 10.50
C GLN A 448 -11.66 7.98 11.01
N ALA A 449 -12.14 7.11 10.12
CA ALA A 449 -12.52 5.74 10.45
C ALA A 449 -11.35 4.94 11.04
N ILE A 450 -10.14 5.07 10.48
CA ILE A 450 -8.93 4.42 11.00
C ILE A 450 -8.54 4.95 12.37
N ARG A 451 -8.62 6.27 12.58
CA ARG A 451 -8.37 6.89 13.88
C ARG A 451 -9.34 6.38 14.94
N GLU A 452 -10.62 6.28 14.59
CA GLU A 452 -11.63 5.75 15.49
C GLU A 452 -11.44 4.24 15.74
N ALA A 453 -11.10 3.47 14.71
CA ALA A 453 -10.79 2.05 14.85
C ALA A 453 -9.56 1.79 15.75
N ALA A 454 -8.52 2.63 15.64
CA ALA A 454 -7.37 2.59 16.54
C ALA A 454 -7.79 2.83 18.00
N ASN A 455 -8.61 3.85 18.25
CA ASN A 455 -9.14 4.14 19.58
C ASN A 455 -10.01 2.98 20.12
N ARG A 456 -10.95 2.46 19.32
CA ARG A 456 -11.85 1.34 19.69
C ARG A 456 -11.10 0.02 19.95
N SER A 457 -9.91 -0.14 19.37
CA SER A 457 -9.04 -1.30 19.58
C SER A 457 -7.97 -1.07 20.66
N GLY A 458 -7.92 0.14 21.24
CA GLY A 458 -6.97 0.52 22.29
C GLY A 458 -5.54 0.69 21.79
N HIS A 459 -5.35 1.06 20.52
CA HIS A 459 -4.05 1.44 19.96
C HIS A 459 -3.82 2.94 20.06
N THR A 460 -2.59 3.34 20.37
CA THR A 460 -2.14 4.72 20.22
C THR A 460 -1.77 4.96 18.76
N LEU A 461 -2.43 5.94 18.12
CA LEU A 461 -2.16 6.29 16.73
C LEU A 461 -0.93 7.22 16.63
N VAL A 462 0.03 6.85 15.80
CA VAL A 462 1.28 7.59 15.58
C VAL A 462 1.45 7.88 14.08
N MET A 463 1.67 9.12 13.69
CA MET A 463 1.95 9.46 12.29
C MET A 463 3.44 9.23 11.99
N ALA A 464 3.75 8.51 10.91
CA ALA A 464 5.13 8.31 10.49
C ALA A 464 5.79 9.62 10.05
N GLY A 465 7.05 9.80 10.44
CA GLY A 465 7.83 11.00 10.15
C GLY A 465 9.17 11.02 10.90
N PRO A 466 10.03 12.02 10.66
CA PRO A 466 11.37 12.11 11.25
C PRO A 466 11.35 12.39 12.76
N HIS A 467 10.22 12.90 13.27
CA HIS A 467 10.03 13.28 14.67
C HIS A 467 8.91 12.48 15.34
N MET A 468 8.74 11.21 14.94
CA MET A 468 7.78 10.34 15.59
C MET A 468 8.03 10.26 17.10
N PRO A 469 7.00 10.43 17.94
CA PRO A 469 7.14 10.26 19.37
C PRO A 469 7.51 8.81 19.72
N THR A 470 8.24 8.64 20.82
CA THR A 470 8.42 7.34 21.45
C THR A 470 7.11 6.92 22.12
N THR A 471 6.61 5.74 21.80
CA THR A 471 5.44 5.18 22.47
C THR A 471 5.86 4.60 23.82
N PRO A 472 5.10 4.82 24.92
CA PRO A 472 5.39 4.18 26.19
C PRO A 472 5.47 2.66 26.05
N SER A 473 6.47 2.06 26.71
CA SER A 473 6.67 0.61 26.69
C SER A 473 5.38 -0.15 27.04
N GLY A 474 5.00 -1.10 26.20
CA GLY A 474 3.82 -1.96 26.41
C GLY A 474 2.49 -1.37 25.93
N GLN A 475 2.45 -0.13 25.44
CA GLN A 475 1.25 0.37 24.76
C GLN A 475 1.26 -0.08 23.29
N PRO A 476 0.18 -0.72 22.81
CA PRO A 476 0.08 -1.08 21.41
C PRO A 476 -0.05 0.19 20.57
N GLU A 477 0.73 0.29 19.50
CA GLU A 477 0.71 1.43 18.58
C GLU A 477 0.22 1.01 17.20
N LEU A 478 -0.44 1.95 16.53
CA LEU A 478 -0.76 1.88 15.11
C LEU A 478 -0.04 3.03 14.41
N VAL A 479 0.97 2.71 13.60
CA VAL A 479 1.71 3.75 12.85
C VAL A 479 1.05 4.00 11.51
N ILE A 480 0.72 5.25 11.20
CA ILE A 480 0.09 5.67 9.95
C ILE A 480 1.16 6.17 8.98
N LEU A 481 1.20 5.60 7.77
CA LEU A 481 2.05 6.09 6.69
C LEU A 481 1.27 7.14 5.87
N PRO A 482 1.61 8.44 5.98
CA PRO A 482 0.90 9.49 5.27
C PRO A 482 1.10 9.34 3.76
N TYR A 483 0.01 9.42 3.00
CA TYR A 483 0.05 9.21 1.56
C TYR A 483 -1.07 9.91 0.79
N PHE A 484 -2.25 10.07 1.41
CA PHE A 484 -3.43 10.61 0.74
C PHE A 484 -3.15 11.99 0.15
N ASN A 485 -2.65 12.92 0.99
CA ASN A 485 -2.37 14.31 0.61
C ASN A 485 -1.29 14.46 -0.47
N PHE A 486 -0.35 13.52 -0.56
CA PHE A 486 0.63 13.50 -1.65
C PHE A 486 -0.06 13.09 -2.95
N THR A 487 -0.81 11.98 -2.92
CA THR A 487 -1.44 11.45 -4.13
C THR A 487 -2.59 12.31 -4.68
N SER A 488 -3.30 13.06 -3.83
CA SER A 488 -4.41 13.95 -4.24
C SER A 488 -3.99 15.09 -5.17
N GLN A 489 -2.69 15.37 -5.25
CA GLN A 489 -2.13 16.40 -6.12
C GLN A 489 -1.85 15.90 -7.54
N HIS A 490 -2.11 14.61 -7.83
CA HIS A 490 -1.69 13.95 -9.06
C HIS A 490 -2.83 13.25 -9.81
N PRO A 491 -3.95 13.93 -10.14
CA PRO A 491 -5.10 13.35 -10.85
C PRO A 491 -4.77 12.86 -12.25
N MET A 492 -3.68 13.36 -12.82
CA MET A 492 -3.24 13.04 -14.17
C MET A 492 -2.28 11.84 -14.22
N MET A 493 -1.86 11.30 -13.07
CA MET A 493 -0.99 10.12 -12.98
C MET A 493 -1.71 8.79 -13.19
N HIS A 494 -2.99 8.82 -13.54
CA HIS A 494 -3.84 7.66 -13.80
C HIS A 494 -3.74 7.17 -15.25
N PRO A 495 -3.87 5.86 -15.54
CA PRO A 495 -3.86 5.35 -16.89
C PRO A 495 -5.19 5.62 -17.60
N ARG A 496 -5.12 5.91 -18.90
CA ARG A 496 -6.27 6.07 -19.78
C ARG A 496 -6.64 4.75 -20.44
N LEU A 497 -7.87 4.29 -20.27
CA LEU A 497 -8.42 3.14 -21.01
C LEU A 497 -9.10 3.64 -22.29
N GLU A 498 -9.57 2.72 -23.13
CA GLU A 498 -10.16 3.07 -24.44
C GLU A 498 -11.45 3.88 -24.32
N ASP A 499 -12.25 3.57 -23.31
CA ASP A 499 -13.59 4.10 -23.08
C ASP A 499 -13.71 4.93 -21.79
N ARG A 500 -12.72 4.90 -20.90
CA ARG A 500 -12.71 5.65 -19.62
C ARG A 500 -11.31 5.71 -19.02
N ASP A 501 -11.07 6.60 -18.06
CA ASP A 501 -9.85 6.57 -17.26
C ASP A 501 -10.00 5.58 -16.08
N ASP A 502 -8.89 5.02 -15.59
CA ASP A 502 -8.85 4.34 -14.29
C ASP A 502 -8.37 5.34 -13.25
N CYS A 503 -9.30 6.01 -12.58
CA CYS A 503 -9.00 7.07 -11.59
C CYS A 503 -8.73 6.53 -10.18
N THR A 504 -8.35 5.26 -10.09
CA THR A 504 -8.01 4.57 -8.86
C THR A 504 -6.53 4.17 -8.85
N HIS A 505 -6.05 3.50 -9.91
CA HIS A 505 -4.68 3.02 -9.97
C HIS A 505 -3.76 4.02 -10.67
N TYR A 506 -2.50 4.07 -10.25
CA TYR A 506 -1.51 5.01 -10.80
C TYR A 506 -0.63 4.34 -11.85
N CYS A 507 -0.22 5.08 -12.87
CA CYS A 507 0.86 4.67 -13.74
C CYS A 507 2.16 4.54 -12.94
N SER A 508 2.90 3.45 -13.15
CA SER A 508 4.06 3.14 -12.32
C SER A 508 5.13 4.23 -12.40
N SER A 509 5.54 4.73 -11.25
CA SER A 509 6.64 5.68 -11.12
C SER A 509 7.31 5.50 -9.77
N PRO A 510 8.65 5.43 -9.68
CA PRO A 510 9.32 5.43 -8.39
C PRO A 510 8.88 6.60 -7.50
N PHE A 511 8.67 7.78 -8.09
CA PHE A 511 8.29 9.01 -7.38
C PHE A 511 6.91 8.96 -6.74
N VAL A 512 5.98 8.14 -7.26
CA VAL A 512 4.67 8.01 -6.61
C VAL A 512 4.80 7.24 -5.31
N TYR A 513 5.72 6.27 -5.22
CA TYR A 513 5.84 5.39 -4.05
C TYR A 513 6.87 5.86 -3.01
N TYR A 514 7.81 6.72 -3.38
CA TYR A 514 8.90 7.15 -2.51
C TYR A 514 8.47 7.76 -1.15
N PRO A 515 7.48 8.66 -1.07
CA PRO A 515 6.99 9.16 0.22
C PRO A 515 6.56 8.04 1.17
N LEU A 516 5.93 6.99 0.62
CA LEU A 516 5.46 5.85 1.38
C LEU A 516 6.61 4.98 1.89
N TRP A 517 7.58 4.66 1.04
CA TRP A 517 8.74 3.85 1.46
C TRP A 517 9.61 4.58 2.47
N ARG A 518 9.75 5.91 2.35
CA ARG A 518 10.43 6.72 3.37
C ARG A 518 9.71 6.68 4.71
N SER A 519 8.39 6.85 4.70
CA SER A 519 7.58 6.78 5.92
C SER A 519 7.68 5.40 6.59
N LEU A 520 7.65 4.33 5.80
CA LEU A 520 7.84 2.96 6.30
C LEU A 520 9.25 2.77 6.87
N ARG A 521 10.29 3.28 6.20
CA ARG A 521 11.66 3.24 6.71
C ARG A 521 11.75 3.95 8.07
N TYR A 522 11.25 5.19 8.19
CA TYR A 522 11.29 5.90 9.48
C TYR A 522 10.62 5.08 10.59
N THR A 523 9.48 4.47 10.26
CA THR A 523 8.73 3.59 11.16
C THR A 523 9.59 2.42 11.66
N LEU A 524 10.33 1.77 10.77
CA LEU A 524 11.23 0.67 11.11
C LEU A 524 12.49 1.15 11.85
N ASP A 525 13.11 2.26 11.42
CA ASP A 525 14.28 2.85 12.08
C ASP A 525 13.94 3.22 13.54
N ARG A 526 12.77 3.80 13.81
CA ARG A 526 12.37 4.10 15.20
C ARG A 526 12.18 2.84 16.04
N HIS A 527 11.61 1.78 15.46
CA HIS A 527 11.20 0.61 16.22
C HIS A 527 12.34 -0.42 16.40
N PHE A 528 13.25 -0.52 15.42
CA PHE A 528 14.32 -1.53 15.38
C PHE A 528 15.74 -0.92 15.30
N GLY A 529 15.87 0.37 14.99
CA GLY A 529 17.14 1.04 14.66
C GLY A 529 18.13 1.19 15.81
#